data_AF-A0A8J5MH05-F1
#
_entry.id   AF-A0A8J5MH05-F1
#
_cell.length_a   1.000
_cell.length_b   1.000
_cell.length_c   1.000
_cell.angle_alpha   90.00
_cell.angle_beta   90.00
_cell.angle_gamma   90.00
#
_symmetry.space_group_name_H-M   'P 1'
#
loop_
_entity.id
_entity.type
_entity.pdbx_description
1 polymer ?
#
loop_
_entity_poly.entity_id
_entity_poly.type
_entity_poly.pdbx_seq_one_letter_code
_entity_poly.pdbx_strand_id
1 'polypeptide(L)'
;MYTSQDNEQREYIAKGAFSTVYRQHSAFSKSEFVAVKIVEHQRRAGELCAVSGLYNEVSILSKLRGDLAATQLIVMEYCTCSLTEWRETIKRADAEVSFRSCLILILRAFEEACHCLTRIHEAGICHFDIKSDNILVRSSAHELSRRLLQNNEIGKRSNNFKGWLCFADFGEAKCVDTDRIPVRTSTFSSFSSSAASPVVEKRAEKFMSLTRTRGTEAIKSPEVLKIKGSEVAVKVTLASDIWSLGCLLYELVTQELLFQNGKITT
;
A
#
# COMPACT_ATOMS: atom_id res chain seq x y z
N MET A 1 8.95 37.03 -7.77
CA MET A 1 8.44 37.58 -6.49
C MET A 1 7.71 36.46 -5.77
N TYR A 2 8.41 35.71 -4.93
CA TYR A 2 7.78 34.78 -3.97
C TYR A 2 7.70 35.56 -2.67
N THR A 3 6.56 36.19 -2.41
CA THR A 3 6.31 36.89 -1.14
C THR A 3 6.08 35.86 -0.05
N SER A 4 6.80 36.04 1.06
CA SER A 4 6.82 35.25 2.29
C SER A 4 5.50 35.26 3.09
N GLN A 5 4.36 35.45 2.41
CA GLN A 5 3.02 35.60 2.99
C GLN A 5 2.09 34.39 2.78
N ASP A 6 2.47 33.39 1.97
CA ASP A 6 1.73 32.10 1.86
C ASP A 6 2.19 31.05 2.89
N ASN A 7 2.62 31.50 4.06
CA ASN A 7 2.68 30.62 5.23
C ASN A 7 1.26 30.44 5.79
N GLU A 8 0.34 29.98 4.93
CA GLU A 8 -0.92 29.39 5.36
C GLU A 8 -0.59 28.32 6.40
N GLN A 9 -1.29 28.35 7.54
CA GLN A 9 -1.02 27.47 8.67
C GLN A 9 -1.08 26.00 8.23
N ARG A 10 0.09 25.40 8.03
CA ARG A 10 0.23 23.97 7.77
C ARG A 10 0.07 23.23 9.09
N GLU A 11 -0.90 22.34 9.15
CA GLU A 11 -1.12 21.46 10.31
C GLU A 11 -0.27 20.19 10.11
N TYR A 12 0.54 19.83 11.11
CA TYR A 12 1.36 18.62 11.06
C TYR A 12 0.45 17.37 11.05
N ILE A 13 0.72 16.43 10.14
CA ILE A 13 0.03 15.13 10.12
C ILE A 13 0.98 14.03 10.60
N ALA A 14 2.09 13.84 9.90
CA ALA A 14 2.95 12.68 10.11
C ALA A 14 4.41 12.94 9.70
N LYS A 15 5.33 12.19 10.31
CA LYS A 15 6.76 12.18 9.96
C LYS A 15 7.17 10.79 9.49
N GLY A 16 7.68 10.71 8.27
CA GLY A 16 8.35 9.55 7.72
C GLY A 16 9.88 9.65 7.88
N ALA A 17 10.60 8.66 7.36
CA ALA A 17 12.07 8.59 7.47
C ALA A 17 12.79 9.79 6.85
N PHE A 18 12.28 10.30 5.72
CA PHE A 18 12.93 11.36 4.93
C PHE A 18 12.00 12.53 4.58
N SER A 19 10.76 12.52 5.08
CA SER A 19 9.77 13.54 4.77
C SER A 19 8.79 13.78 5.92
N THR A 20 8.23 14.97 5.98
CA THR A 20 7.13 15.32 6.87
C THR A 20 5.91 15.71 6.04
N VAL A 21 4.73 15.20 6.41
CA VAL A 21 3.46 15.45 5.72
C VAL A 21 2.64 16.43 6.56
N TYR A 22 2.10 17.45 5.89
CA TYR A 22 1.25 18.46 6.46
C TYR A 22 -0.10 18.50 5.77
N ARG A 23 -1.14 18.90 6.50
CA ARG A 23 -2.42 19.31 5.95
C ARG A 23 -2.35 20.81 5.66
N GLN A 24 -2.82 21.21 4.49
CA GLN A 24 -2.94 22.61 4.11
C GLN A 24 -4.31 22.87 3.51
N HIS A 25 -4.92 24.01 3.85
CA HIS A 25 -6.14 24.46 3.20
C HIS A 25 -5.84 24.81 1.75
N SER A 26 -6.74 24.50 0.81
CA SER A 26 -6.52 24.79 -0.60
C SER A 26 -7.59 25.71 -1.15
N ALA A 27 -7.20 26.92 -1.57
CA ALA A 27 -8.09 27.85 -2.25
C ALA A 27 -8.40 27.46 -3.71
N PHE A 28 -7.61 26.54 -4.29
CA PHE A 28 -7.62 26.25 -5.73
C PHE A 28 -8.00 24.80 -6.09
N SER A 29 -8.18 23.92 -5.10
CA SER A 29 -8.56 22.53 -5.34
C SER A 29 -10.05 22.30 -5.11
N LYS A 30 -10.60 21.23 -5.72
CA LYS A 30 -11.98 20.79 -5.45
C LYS A 30 -12.18 20.31 -4.00
N SER A 31 -11.09 19.96 -3.32
CA SER A 31 -11.06 19.59 -1.90
C SER A 31 -10.67 20.79 -1.05
N GLU A 32 -11.32 20.95 0.10
CA GLU A 32 -10.99 21.99 1.09
C GLU A 32 -9.55 21.86 1.60
N PHE A 33 -9.05 20.62 1.66
CA PHE A 33 -7.70 20.31 2.14
C PHE A 33 -6.89 19.48 1.16
N VAL A 34 -5.58 19.69 1.21
CA VAL A 34 -4.56 18.92 0.49
C VAL A 34 -3.47 18.47 1.48
N ALA A 35 -2.82 17.36 1.17
CA ALA A 35 -1.63 16.91 1.86
C ALA A 35 -0.37 17.44 1.16
N VAL A 36 0.58 17.94 1.94
CA VAL A 36 1.85 18.48 1.46
C VAL A 36 2.98 17.67 2.08
N LYS A 37 3.62 16.81 1.28
CA LYS A 37 4.80 16.03 1.67
C LYS A 37 6.06 16.86 1.42
N ILE A 38 6.73 17.26 2.50
CA ILE A 38 7.98 18.02 2.49
C ILE A 38 9.14 17.05 2.70
N VAL A 39 10.03 16.92 1.72
CA VAL A 39 11.23 16.09 1.81
C VAL A 39 12.37 16.90 2.41
N GLU A 40 13.07 16.34 3.41
CA GLU A 40 14.21 17.03 4.03
C GLU A 40 15.38 17.17 3.04
N HIS A 41 16.05 18.32 3.04
CA HIS A 41 17.22 18.53 2.20
C HIS A 41 18.39 17.67 2.71
N GLN A 42 19.13 17.06 1.79
CA GLN A 42 20.35 16.32 2.14
C GLN A 42 21.37 17.27 2.78
N ARG A 43 21.81 16.95 3.99
CA ARG A 43 22.71 17.85 4.73
C ARG A 43 24.18 17.49 4.51
N ARG A 44 24.48 16.26 4.06
CA ARG A 44 25.84 15.74 3.89
C ARG A 44 26.00 14.88 2.64
N ALA A 45 27.19 14.94 2.03
CA ALA A 45 27.58 14.02 0.97
C ALA A 45 27.66 12.58 1.51
N GLY A 46 26.99 11.63 0.86
CA GLY A 46 26.95 10.21 1.26
C GLY A 46 25.66 9.76 1.95
N GLU A 47 24.75 10.68 2.30
CA GLU A 47 23.39 10.32 2.78
C GLU A 47 22.54 9.76 1.62
N LEU A 48 21.62 8.84 1.92
CA LEU A 48 20.67 8.30 0.92
C LEU A 48 19.84 9.43 0.30
N CYS A 49 19.96 9.60 -1.02
CA CYS A 49 19.29 10.66 -1.76
C CYS A 49 17.76 10.45 -1.76
N ALA A 50 17.07 11.09 -0.81
CA ALA A 50 15.60 11.09 -0.70
C ALA A 50 14.91 11.63 -1.96
N VAL A 51 15.63 12.45 -2.73
CA VAL A 51 15.18 13.01 -4.01
C VAL A 51 14.90 11.92 -5.04
N SER A 52 15.70 10.83 -5.07
CA SER A 52 15.44 9.70 -5.98
C SER A 52 14.12 9.00 -5.66
N GLY A 53 13.79 8.83 -4.37
CA GLY A 53 12.50 8.28 -3.93
C GLY A 53 11.34 9.19 -4.33
N LEU A 54 11.50 10.51 -4.18
CA LEU A 54 10.50 11.50 -4.59
C LEU A 54 10.23 11.47 -6.10
N TYR A 55 11.28 11.49 -6.94
CA TYR A 55 11.09 11.39 -8.40
C TYR A 55 10.44 10.07 -8.80
N ASN A 56 10.81 8.98 -8.14
CA ASN A 56 10.19 7.68 -8.36
C ASN A 56 8.69 7.69 -8.01
N GLU A 57 8.35 8.20 -6.82
CA GLU A 57 6.96 8.35 -6.37
C GLU A 57 6.14 9.20 -7.35
N VAL A 58 6.65 10.35 -7.78
CA VAL A 58 5.97 11.21 -8.77
C VAL A 58 5.78 10.48 -10.10
N SER A 59 6.79 9.74 -10.57
CA SER A 59 6.70 8.98 -11.82
C SER A 59 5.64 7.87 -11.74
N ILE A 60 5.61 7.12 -10.63
CA ILE A 60 4.64 6.05 -10.40
C ILE A 60 3.22 6.62 -10.28
N LEU A 61 3.03 7.64 -9.45
CA LEU A 61 1.72 8.26 -9.25
C LEU A 61 1.21 8.95 -10.53
N SER A 62 2.10 9.44 -11.40
CA SER A 62 1.71 9.95 -12.73
C SER A 62 1.10 8.87 -13.61
N LYS A 63 1.64 7.63 -13.56
CA LYS A 63 1.07 6.47 -14.27
C LYS A 63 -0.27 6.02 -13.70
N LEU A 64 -0.48 6.23 -12.40
CA LEU A 64 -1.72 5.90 -11.68
C LEU A 64 -2.72 7.06 -11.62
N ARG A 65 -2.48 8.14 -12.39
CA ARG A 65 -3.38 9.30 -12.41
C ARG A 65 -4.78 8.88 -12.85
N GLY A 66 -5.77 9.23 -12.03
CA GLY A 66 -7.17 8.90 -12.24
C GLY A 66 -7.58 7.53 -11.68
N ASP A 67 -6.64 6.71 -11.22
CA ASP A 67 -6.94 5.43 -10.58
C ASP A 67 -7.13 5.60 -9.07
N LEU A 68 -8.37 5.42 -8.60
CA LEU A 68 -8.74 5.58 -7.20
C LEU A 68 -8.06 4.57 -6.25
N ALA A 69 -7.37 3.55 -6.77
CA ALA A 69 -6.53 2.64 -5.96
C ALA A 69 -5.30 3.33 -5.34
N ALA A 70 -4.88 4.48 -5.88
CA ALA A 70 -3.73 5.24 -5.40
C ALA A 70 -4.12 6.68 -5.03
N THR A 71 -3.34 7.30 -4.14
CA THR A 71 -3.41 8.74 -3.87
C THR A 71 -3.07 9.57 -5.11
N GLN A 72 -3.75 10.71 -5.30
CA GLN A 72 -3.68 11.49 -6.54
C GLN A 72 -2.77 12.74 -6.43
N LEU A 73 -2.03 13.06 -7.50
CA LEU A 73 -0.90 14.01 -7.51
C LEU A 73 -1.21 15.53 -7.62
N ILE A 74 -2.45 16.00 -7.45
CA ILE A 74 -2.79 17.42 -7.64
C ILE A 74 -2.60 18.17 -6.32
N VAL A 75 -1.35 18.31 -5.84
CA VAL A 75 -1.02 18.55 -4.42
C VAL A 75 -1.64 17.43 -3.59
N MET A 76 -0.83 16.41 -3.22
CA MET A 76 -1.29 15.08 -2.78
C MET A 76 -2.67 15.11 -2.12
N GLU A 77 -3.62 14.37 -2.68
CA GLU A 77 -4.96 14.27 -2.12
C GLU A 77 -4.93 14.03 -0.60
N TYR A 78 -5.68 14.85 0.14
CA TYR A 78 -5.82 14.66 1.57
C TYR A 78 -6.77 13.50 1.88
N CYS A 79 -6.26 12.49 2.57
CA CYS A 79 -7.04 11.42 3.19
C CYS A 79 -7.15 11.69 4.69
N THR A 80 -8.26 11.31 5.32
CA THR A 80 -8.55 11.74 6.70
C THR A 80 -7.74 11.00 7.75
N CYS A 81 -7.39 9.74 7.49
CA CYS A 81 -6.59 8.93 8.40
C CYS A 81 -5.98 7.72 7.67
N SER A 82 -5.00 7.07 8.27
CA SER A 82 -4.50 5.76 7.82
C SER A 82 -5.41 4.62 8.27
N LEU A 83 -5.18 3.42 7.73
CA LEU A 83 -5.90 2.21 8.15
C LEU A 83 -5.47 1.78 9.57
N THR A 84 -4.23 2.08 9.98
CA THR A 84 -3.76 1.98 11.37
C THR A 84 -4.66 2.81 12.30
N GLU A 85 -4.77 4.11 12.01
CA GLU A 85 -5.54 5.05 12.82
C GLU A 85 -7.03 4.68 12.87
N TRP A 86 -7.60 4.26 11.72
CA TRP A 86 -8.96 3.74 11.66
C TRP A 86 -9.15 2.51 12.56
N ARG A 87 -8.25 1.53 12.49
CA ARG A 87 -8.34 0.30 13.29
C ARG A 87 -8.26 0.59 14.79
N GLU A 88 -7.46 1.58 15.20
CA GLU A 88 -7.42 2.02 16.58
C GLU A 88 -8.76 2.61 17.07
N THR A 89 -9.53 3.28 16.20
CA THR A 89 -10.87 3.78 16.59
C THR A 89 -11.80 2.64 16.99
N ILE A 90 -11.72 1.50 16.30
CA ILE A 90 -12.51 0.31 16.63
C ILE A 90 -12.05 -0.27 17.97
N LYS A 91 -10.74 -0.32 18.22
CA LYS A 91 -10.17 -0.78 19.50
C LYS A 91 -10.59 0.10 20.69
N ARG A 92 -10.64 1.42 20.49
CA ARG A 92 -11.09 2.35 21.55
C ARG A 92 -12.59 2.19 21.83
N ALA A 93 -13.36 1.83 20.81
CA ALA A 93 -14.79 1.53 20.90
C ALA A 93 -15.09 0.06 21.21
N ASP A 94 -14.11 -0.74 21.67
CA ASP A 94 -14.23 -2.21 21.82
C ASP A 94 -15.37 -2.63 22.77
N ALA A 95 -15.75 -1.78 23.72
CA ALA A 95 -16.92 -2.01 24.57
C ALA A 95 -18.27 -1.90 23.81
N GLU A 96 -18.33 -1.16 22.70
CA GLU A 96 -19.54 -0.93 21.90
C GLU A 96 -19.62 -1.82 20.65
N VAL A 97 -18.47 -2.28 20.14
CA VAL A 97 -18.40 -3.07 18.89
C VAL A 97 -18.27 -4.55 19.20
N SER A 98 -19.29 -5.34 18.85
CA SER A 98 -19.21 -6.81 19.00
C SER A 98 -18.03 -7.41 18.21
N PHE A 99 -17.44 -8.50 18.71
CA PHE A 99 -16.38 -9.24 18.01
C PHE A 99 -16.74 -9.56 16.56
N ARG A 100 -17.99 -9.98 16.31
CA ARG A 100 -18.48 -10.28 14.95
C ARG A 100 -18.47 -9.04 14.06
N SER A 101 -18.91 -7.90 14.58
CA SER A 101 -18.88 -6.63 13.84
C SER A 101 -17.45 -6.19 13.56
N CYS A 102 -16.55 -6.31 14.53
CA CYS A 102 -15.12 -6.03 14.37
C CYS A 102 -14.49 -6.88 13.26
N LEU A 103 -14.75 -8.18 13.25
CA LEU A 103 -14.24 -9.09 12.22
C LEU A 103 -14.79 -8.73 10.82
N ILE A 104 -16.08 -8.38 10.72
CA ILE A 104 -16.69 -7.95 9.45
C ILE A 104 -16.02 -6.67 8.94
N LEU A 105 -15.79 -5.68 9.81
CA LEU A 105 -15.10 -4.44 9.47
C LEU A 105 -13.70 -4.73 8.90
N ILE A 106 -12.91 -5.53 9.61
CA ILE A 106 -11.54 -5.90 9.22
C ILE A 106 -11.54 -6.61 7.86
N LEU A 107 -12.37 -7.63 7.69
CA LEU A 107 -12.39 -8.43 6.46
C LEU A 107 -12.87 -7.64 5.25
N ARG A 108 -13.84 -6.74 5.41
CA ARG A 108 -14.33 -5.89 4.31
C ARG A 108 -13.34 -4.77 3.97
N ALA A 109 -12.63 -4.20 4.96
CA ALA A 109 -11.54 -3.27 4.70
C ALA A 109 -10.38 -3.97 3.96
N PHE A 110 -10.05 -5.19 4.38
CA PHE A 110 -9.05 -6.01 3.71
C PHE A 110 -9.45 -6.37 2.27
N GLU A 111 -10.71 -6.72 2.02
CA GLU A 111 -11.26 -6.95 0.68
C GLU A 111 -11.09 -5.73 -0.23
N GLU A 112 -11.41 -4.52 0.26
CA GLU A 112 -11.21 -3.28 -0.51
C GLU A 112 -9.71 -3.01 -0.77
N ALA A 113 -8.83 -3.30 0.18
CA ALA A 113 -7.38 -3.21 -0.03
C ALA A 113 -6.89 -4.20 -1.10
N CYS A 114 -7.41 -5.43 -1.13
CA CYS A 114 -7.13 -6.41 -2.20
C CYS A 114 -7.57 -5.89 -3.57
N HIS A 115 -8.74 -5.24 -3.66
CA HIS A 115 -9.19 -4.63 -4.90
C HIS A 115 -8.31 -3.45 -5.33
N CYS A 116 -7.87 -2.60 -4.41
CA CYS A 116 -6.89 -1.55 -4.71
C CYS A 116 -5.60 -2.16 -5.28
N LEU A 117 -5.04 -3.17 -4.60
CA LEU A 117 -3.78 -3.78 -5.00
C LEU A 117 -3.89 -4.47 -6.36
N THR A 118 -5.03 -5.11 -6.65
CA THR A 118 -5.30 -5.71 -7.97
C THR A 118 -5.13 -4.68 -9.08
N ARG A 119 -5.69 -3.47 -8.93
CA ARG A 119 -5.58 -2.38 -9.92
C ARG A 119 -4.15 -1.87 -10.06
N ILE A 120 -3.42 -1.75 -8.96
CA ILE A 120 -1.99 -1.37 -8.96
C ILE A 120 -1.16 -2.43 -9.73
N HIS A 121 -1.44 -3.71 -9.51
CA HIS A 121 -0.79 -4.83 -10.18
C HIS A 121 -1.15 -4.92 -11.68
N GLU A 122 -2.40 -4.63 -12.04
CA GLU A 122 -2.85 -4.52 -13.45
C GLU A 122 -2.09 -3.44 -14.21
N ALA A 123 -1.79 -2.32 -13.54
CA ALA A 123 -0.91 -1.26 -14.07
C ALA A 123 0.59 -1.67 -14.14
N GLY A 124 0.92 -2.90 -13.71
CA GLY A 124 2.29 -3.43 -13.71
C GLY A 124 3.19 -2.77 -12.68
N ILE A 125 2.64 -2.40 -11.52
CA ILE A 125 3.38 -1.75 -10.43
C ILE A 125 3.39 -2.69 -9.22
N CYS A 126 4.55 -2.85 -8.60
CA CYS A 126 4.71 -3.44 -7.27
C CYS A 126 4.98 -2.32 -6.27
N HIS A 127 4.30 -2.33 -5.12
CA HIS A 127 4.38 -1.27 -4.12
C HIS A 127 5.61 -1.41 -3.21
N PHE A 128 5.96 -2.64 -2.81
CA PHE A 128 7.06 -2.97 -1.88
C PHE A 128 6.97 -2.44 -0.45
N ASP A 129 5.91 -1.72 -0.07
CA ASP A 129 5.75 -1.19 1.29
C ASP A 129 4.27 -1.24 1.74
N ILE A 130 3.63 -2.40 1.54
CA ILE A 130 2.23 -2.62 1.93
C ILE A 130 2.15 -2.89 3.44
N LYS A 131 1.57 -1.93 4.17
CA LYS A 131 1.28 -1.96 5.62
C LYS A 131 0.10 -1.06 5.92
N SER A 132 -0.50 -1.19 7.09
CA SER A 132 -1.73 -0.44 7.42
C SER A 132 -1.53 1.09 7.44
N ASP A 133 -0.31 1.58 7.69
CA ASP A 133 0.03 3.01 7.63
C ASP A 133 -0.02 3.60 6.22
N ASN A 134 0.27 2.78 5.20
CA ASN A 134 0.34 3.21 3.80
C ASN A 134 -0.97 2.97 3.03
N ILE A 135 -2.03 2.58 3.73
CA ILE A 135 -3.39 2.49 3.17
C ILE A 135 -4.22 3.56 3.85
N LEU A 136 -4.75 4.49 3.07
CA LEU A 136 -5.43 5.67 3.58
C LEU A 136 -6.93 5.59 3.36
N VAL A 137 -7.68 6.16 4.29
CA VAL A 137 -9.14 6.29 4.23
C VAL A 137 -9.50 7.66 3.67
N ARG A 138 -10.25 7.68 2.56
CA ARG A 138 -10.65 8.94 1.89
C ARG A 138 -11.77 9.68 2.62
N SER A 139 -12.65 8.96 3.32
CA SER A 139 -13.73 9.51 4.17
C SER A 139 -13.37 9.39 5.65
N SER A 140 -14.17 9.98 6.55
CA SER A 140 -13.94 9.80 7.99
C SER A 140 -13.97 8.32 8.44
N ALA A 141 -13.27 8.02 9.53
CA ALA A 141 -13.23 6.69 10.14
C ALA A 141 -14.63 6.14 10.47
N HIS A 142 -15.50 6.99 11.03
CA HIS A 142 -16.89 6.64 11.32
C HIS A 142 -17.68 6.31 10.04
N GLU A 143 -17.52 7.10 8.99
CA GLU A 143 -18.21 6.87 7.72
C GLU A 143 -17.73 5.57 7.05
N LEU A 144 -16.43 5.28 7.10
CA LEU A 144 -15.90 4.00 6.62
C LEU A 144 -16.52 2.83 7.40
N SER A 145 -16.49 2.87 8.74
CA SER A 145 -17.06 1.80 9.57
C SER A 145 -18.55 1.60 9.31
N ARG A 146 -19.32 2.70 9.17
CA ARG A 146 -20.74 2.66 8.82
C ARG A 146 -20.95 1.96 7.47
N ARG A 147 -20.21 2.34 6.43
CA ARG A 147 -20.31 1.74 5.09
C ARG A 147 -19.92 0.26 5.09
N LEU A 148 -18.84 -0.08 5.78
CA LEU A 148 -18.37 -1.45 5.91
C LEU A 148 -19.37 -2.33 6.68
N LEU A 149 -20.18 -1.80 7.60
CA LEU A 149 -21.25 -2.56 8.25
C LEU A 149 -22.53 -2.63 7.41
N GLN A 150 -22.87 -1.55 6.71
CA GLN A 150 -24.15 -1.39 6.01
C GLN A 150 -24.35 -2.20 4.74
N ASN A 151 -23.37 -2.98 4.26
CA ASN A 151 -23.57 -3.86 3.10
C ASN A 151 -24.51 -5.04 3.44
N ASN A 152 -25.82 -4.77 3.39
CA ASN A 152 -26.87 -5.65 2.87
C ASN A 152 -26.58 -5.78 1.36
N GLU A 153 -26.20 -6.94 0.81
CA GLU A 153 -27.08 -8.07 0.51
C GLU A 153 -26.20 -9.33 0.43
N ILE A 154 -26.56 -10.36 1.19
CA ILE A 154 -26.08 -11.73 1.02
C ILE A 154 -26.55 -12.19 -0.38
N GLY A 155 -25.76 -11.96 -1.44
CA GLY A 155 -26.09 -12.50 -2.76
C GLY A 155 -25.63 -11.73 -3.99
N LYS A 156 -25.23 -10.46 -3.89
CA LYS A 156 -24.64 -9.74 -5.03
C LYS A 156 -23.20 -9.34 -4.71
N ARG A 157 -22.24 -10.16 -5.14
CA ARG A 157 -20.83 -9.73 -5.29
C ARG A 157 -20.81 -8.55 -6.25
N SER A 158 -20.92 -7.33 -5.73
CA SER A 158 -20.64 -6.13 -6.49
C SER A 158 -19.12 -6.07 -6.65
N ASN A 159 -18.58 -6.66 -7.71
CA ASN A 159 -17.17 -6.54 -8.13
C ASN A 159 -16.71 -5.09 -8.41
N ASN A 160 -17.57 -4.09 -8.17
CA ASN A 160 -17.24 -2.70 -8.37
C ASN A 160 -16.40 -2.18 -7.20
N PHE A 161 -15.16 -1.84 -7.53
CA PHE A 161 -14.25 -1.08 -6.69
C PHE A 161 -14.93 0.17 -6.11
N LYS A 162 -14.87 0.34 -4.78
CA LYS A 162 -15.63 1.40 -4.09
C LYS A 162 -14.84 2.69 -3.92
N GLY A 163 -13.51 2.60 -3.98
CA GLY A 163 -12.61 3.75 -3.81
C GLY A 163 -12.72 4.36 -2.42
N TRP A 164 -12.99 3.55 -1.39
CA TRP A 164 -13.02 4.03 0.00
C TRP A 164 -11.63 4.11 0.60
N LEU A 165 -10.76 3.19 0.17
CA LEU A 165 -9.36 3.12 0.53
C LEU A 165 -8.50 3.46 -0.68
N CYS A 166 -7.25 3.85 -0.43
CA CYS A 166 -6.23 3.93 -1.45
C CYS A 166 -4.84 3.72 -0.86
N PHE A 167 -3.91 3.25 -1.70
CA PHE A 167 -2.50 3.15 -1.34
C PHE A 167 -1.80 4.52 -1.45
N ALA A 168 -0.83 4.72 -0.57
CA ALA A 168 0.03 5.89 -0.51
C ALA A 168 1.50 5.48 -0.31
N ASP A 169 2.39 6.46 -0.43
CA ASP A 169 3.84 6.29 -0.28
C ASP A 169 4.47 5.33 -1.30
N PHE A 170 4.40 5.72 -2.57
CA PHE A 170 4.98 4.96 -3.69
C PHE A 170 6.49 5.20 -3.85
N GLY A 171 7.18 5.75 -2.84
CA GLY A 171 8.62 6.01 -2.89
C GLY A 171 9.45 4.75 -3.17
N GLU A 172 9.02 3.62 -2.61
CA GLU A 172 9.67 2.31 -2.79
C GLU A 172 9.15 1.52 -3.99
N ALA A 173 8.03 1.93 -4.58
CA ALA A 173 7.36 1.19 -5.65
C ALA A 173 8.21 1.08 -6.92
N LYS A 174 7.92 0.07 -7.75
CA LYS A 174 8.61 -0.14 -9.02
C LYS A 174 7.67 -0.70 -10.07
N CYS A 175 7.87 -0.29 -11.32
CA CYS A 175 7.21 -0.94 -12.46
C CYS A 175 7.88 -2.27 -12.80
N VAL A 176 7.09 -3.25 -13.22
CA VAL A 176 7.58 -4.47 -13.86
C VAL A 176 8.48 -4.13 -15.05
N ASP A 177 9.58 -4.87 -15.17
CA ASP A 177 10.50 -4.73 -16.28
C ASP A 177 9.80 -5.20 -17.59
N THR A 178 10.27 -4.71 -18.73
CA THR A 178 9.72 -5.10 -20.05
C THR A 178 9.97 -6.56 -20.39
N ASP A 179 11.03 -7.12 -19.82
CA ASP A 179 11.43 -8.51 -20.01
C ASP A 179 10.48 -9.46 -19.27
N ARG A 180 10.35 -10.69 -19.77
CA ARG A 180 9.55 -11.74 -19.12
C ARG A 180 10.40 -12.96 -18.80
N ILE A 181 10.13 -13.62 -17.68
CA ILE A 181 10.80 -14.89 -17.34
C ILE A 181 9.91 -16.04 -17.80
N PRO A 182 10.44 -17.05 -18.52
CA PRO A 182 9.73 -18.30 -18.75
C PRO A 182 9.51 -19.02 -17.42
N VAL A 183 8.27 -19.20 -17.01
CA VAL A 183 7.96 -19.98 -15.80
C VAL A 183 7.58 -21.40 -16.22
N ARG A 184 8.17 -22.39 -15.53
CA ARG A 184 7.68 -23.77 -15.54
C ARG A 184 6.77 -23.95 -14.32
N THR A 185 5.48 -23.71 -14.48
CA THR A 185 4.48 -24.03 -13.45
C THR A 185 3.83 -25.37 -13.74
N SER A 186 3.93 -26.30 -12.79
CA SER A 186 3.01 -27.43 -12.68
C SER A 186 1.76 -26.90 -11.97
N THR A 187 0.69 -26.58 -12.70
CA THR A 187 -0.58 -26.23 -12.07
C THR A 187 -1.27 -27.53 -11.61
N PHE A 188 -1.51 -27.67 -10.30
CA PHE A 188 -2.58 -28.55 -9.85
C PHE A 188 -3.88 -27.82 -10.14
N SER A 189 -4.60 -28.24 -11.18
CA SER A 189 -5.97 -27.81 -11.37
C SER A 189 -6.77 -28.18 -10.12
N SER A 190 -7.50 -27.20 -9.61
CA SER A 190 -8.48 -27.28 -8.53
C SER A 190 -9.23 -28.61 -8.47
N PHE A 191 -9.59 -29.05 -7.26
CA PHE A 191 -10.43 -30.20 -6.92
C PHE A 191 -11.71 -30.33 -7.78
N SER A 192 -11.56 -30.79 -9.02
CA SER A 192 -12.60 -31.32 -9.89
C SER A 192 -12.23 -32.78 -10.12
N SER A 193 -13.13 -33.67 -9.70
CA SER A 193 -12.98 -35.13 -9.72
C SER A 193 -13.09 -35.72 -11.13
N SER A 194 -12.29 -35.22 -12.08
CA SER A 194 -12.20 -35.76 -13.43
C SER A 194 -10.81 -35.43 -13.99
N ALA A 195 -10.05 -36.48 -14.31
CA ALA A 195 -8.63 -36.46 -14.65
C ALA A 195 -8.19 -35.26 -15.52
N ALA A 196 -7.50 -34.30 -14.90
CA ALA A 196 -6.84 -33.21 -15.62
C ALA A 196 -5.46 -33.69 -16.11
N SER A 197 -5.28 -33.72 -17.43
CA SER A 197 -3.96 -33.87 -18.04
C SER A 197 -3.15 -32.58 -17.81
N PRO A 198 -1.83 -32.66 -17.52
CA PRO A 198 -1.01 -31.48 -17.35
C PRO A 198 -0.87 -30.73 -18.69
N VAL A 199 -1.60 -29.64 -18.84
CA VAL A 199 -1.37 -28.68 -19.94
C VAL A 199 -0.18 -27.82 -19.54
N VAL A 200 0.94 -27.97 -20.26
CA VAL A 200 2.11 -27.10 -20.12
C VAL A 200 1.77 -25.74 -20.76
N GLU A 201 1.10 -24.86 -20.02
CA GLU A 201 1.03 -23.46 -20.42
C GLU A 201 2.39 -22.81 -20.19
N LYS A 202 3.04 -22.36 -21.26
CA LYS A 202 4.22 -21.49 -21.19
C LYS A 202 3.79 -20.11 -20.69
N ARG A 203 3.54 -19.98 -19.39
CA ARG A 203 3.22 -18.71 -18.76
C ARG A 203 4.53 -17.95 -18.54
N ALA A 204 4.63 -16.77 -19.14
CA ALA A 204 5.75 -15.88 -18.90
C ALA A 204 5.36 -14.92 -17.77
N GLU A 205 6.12 -14.89 -16.68
CA GLU A 205 5.81 -14.07 -15.51
C GLU A 205 6.55 -12.74 -15.57
N LYS A 206 5.83 -11.68 -15.21
CA LYS A 206 6.37 -10.32 -15.09
C LYS A 206 7.23 -10.25 -13.83
N PHE A 207 8.37 -9.59 -13.93
CA PHE A 207 9.31 -9.46 -12.82
C PHE A 207 9.90 -8.05 -12.76
N MET A 208 10.64 -7.80 -11.70
CA MET A 208 11.45 -6.62 -11.49
C MET A 208 12.84 -7.05 -11.03
N SER A 209 13.86 -6.42 -11.58
CA SER A 209 15.24 -6.64 -11.19
C SER A 209 15.61 -5.74 -10.02
N LEU A 210 15.94 -6.29 -8.86
CA LEU A 210 16.30 -5.55 -7.66
C LEU A 210 17.76 -5.81 -7.26
N THR A 211 18.54 -4.73 -7.12
CA THR A 211 19.93 -4.78 -6.63
C THR A 211 20.05 -4.46 -5.14
N ARG A 212 18.98 -3.92 -4.53
CA ARG A 212 18.89 -3.61 -3.10
C ARG A 212 17.51 -3.96 -2.56
N THR A 213 17.43 -4.20 -1.26
CA THR A 213 16.15 -4.35 -0.55
C THR A 213 15.36 -3.04 -0.57
N ARG A 214 14.03 -3.15 -0.47
CA ARG A 214 13.07 -2.04 -0.50
C ARG A 214 12.02 -2.22 0.59
N GLY A 215 11.45 -1.11 1.07
CA GLY A 215 10.35 -1.12 2.05
C GLY A 215 10.72 -1.50 3.49
N THR A 216 9.69 -1.62 4.32
CA THR A 216 9.75 -1.91 5.75
C THR A 216 10.17 -3.36 6.00
N GLU A 217 11.15 -3.61 6.88
CA GLU A 217 11.76 -4.93 7.06
C GLU A 217 10.79 -6.04 7.48
N ALA A 218 9.89 -5.76 8.42
CA ALA A 218 8.94 -6.71 8.99
C ALA A 218 7.91 -7.29 7.99
N ILE A 219 7.77 -6.68 6.80
CA ILE A 219 6.79 -7.08 5.79
C ILE A 219 7.44 -7.58 4.49
N LYS A 220 8.78 -7.64 4.43
CA LYS A 220 9.49 -8.10 3.24
C LYS A 220 9.26 -9.58 3.00
N SER A 221 9.06 -9.93 1.74
CA SER A 221 9.00 -11.32 1.32
C SER A 221 10.39 -12.00 1.41
N PRO A 222 10.44 -13.34 1.53
CA PRO A 222 11.70 -14.06 1.63
C PRO A 222 12.64 -13.84 0.44
N GLU A 223 12.12 -13.66 -0.78
CA GLU A 223 12.92 -13.37 -1.96
C GLU A 223 13.53 -11.96 -1.96
N VAL A 224 12.86 -10.98 -1.36
CA VAL A 224 13.41 -9.63 -1.16
C VAL A 224 14.49 -9.65 -0.08
N LEU A 225 14.27 -10.38 1.03
CA LEU A 225 15.26 -10.51 2.11
C LEU A 225 16.57 -11.17 1.67
N LYS A 226 16.55 -12.00 0.61
CA LYS A 226 17.74 -12.64 0.04
C LYS A 226 18.68 -11.67 -0.69
N ILE A 227 18.27 -10.43 -0.94
CA ILE A 227 19.09 -9.45 -1.65
C ILE A 227 20.23 -8.98 -0.75
N LYS A 228 21.44 -9.48 -0.99
CA LYS A 228 22.65 -9.18 -0.21
C LYS A 228 23.41 -7.92 -0.67
N GLY A 229 22.79 -7.06 -1.48
CA GLY A 229 23.44 -5.87 -2.04
C GLY A 229 24.62 -6.18 -2.97
N SER A 230 24.55 -7.30 -3.71
CA SER A 230 25.55 -7.65 -4.73
C SER A 230 25.21 -7.01 -6.09
N GLU A 231 26.18 -6.98 -7.01
CA GLU A 231 25.97 -6.47 -8.38
C GLU A 231 24.90 -7.25 -9.17
N VAL A 232 24.60 -8.48 -8.76
CA VAL A 232 23.63 -9.34 -9.44
C VAL A 232 22.21 -9.01 -8.98
N ALA A 233 21.40 -8.51 -9.90
CA ALA A 233 20.00 -8.21 -9.62
C ALA A 233 19.20 -9.48 -9.36
N VAL A 234 18.43 -9.48 -8.26
CA VAL A 234 17.46 -10.53 -7.93
C VAL A 234 16.14 -10.22 -8.63
N LYS A 235 15.57 -11.26 -9.25
CA LYS A 235 14.27 -11.17 -9.92
C LYS A 235 13.16 -11.37 -8.90
N VAL A 236 12.33 -10.35 -8.73
CA VAL A 236 11.17 -10.36 -7.81
C VAL A 236 9.90 -10.12 -8.60
N THR A 237 8.80 -10.79 -8.24
CA THR A 237 7.51 -10.66 -8.92
C THR A 237 6.53 -9.87 -8.06
N LEU A 238 5.32 -9.63 -8.59
CA LEU A 238 4.23 -9.02 -7.84
C LEU A 238 3.80 -9.86 -6.62
N ALA A 239 4.23 -11.13 -6.52
CA ALA A 239 4.00 -11.98 -5.36
C ALA A 239 4.64 -11.42 -4.07
N SER A 240 5.65 -10.55 -4.18
CA SER A 240 6.21 -9.85 -3.02
C SER A 240 5.17 -8.99 -2.31
N ASP A 241 4.30 -8.29 -3.05
CA ASP A 241 3.21 -7.51 -2.45
C ASP A 241 2.13 -8.43 -1.86
N ILE A 242 1.91 -9.62 -2.45
CA ILE A 242 0.95 -10.61 -1.92
C ILE A 242 1.42 -11.14 -0.55
N TRP A 243 2.73 -11.32 -0.37
CA TRP A 243 3.30 -11.62 0.93
C TRP A 243 3.01 -10.51 1.95
N SER A 244 3.33 -9.25 1.59
CA SER A 244 3.09 -8.11 2.47
C SER A 244 1.59 -7.90 2.76
N LEU A 245 0.70 -8.23 1.81
CA LEU A 245 -0.75 -8.25 2.01
C LEU A 245 -1.18 -9.31 3.05
N GLY A 246 -0.51 -10.46 3.09
CA GLY A 246 -0.69 -11.44 4.16
C GLY A 246 -0.27 -10.91 5.54
N CYS A 247 0.87 -10.21 5.60
CA CYS A 247 1.29 -9.52 6.82
C CYS A 247 0.28 -8.44 7.25
N LEU A 248 -0.29 -7.68 6.30
CA LEU A 248 -1.33 -6.69 6.56
C LEU A 248 -2.57 -7.32 7.18
N LEU A 249 -3.04 -8.48 6.68
CA LEU A 249 -4.21 -9.14 7.28
C LEU A 249 -3.95 -9.50 8.75
N TYR A 250 -2.77 -10.03 9.05
CA TYR A 250 -2.37 -10.30 10.43
C TYR A 250 -2.38 -9.02 11.27
N GLU A 251 -1.72 -7.97 10.80
CA GLU A 251 -1.67 -6.65 11.45
C GLU A 251 -3.08 -6.08 11.71
N LEU A 252 -3.99 -6.18 10.75
CA LEU A 252 -5.37 -5.71 10.90
C LEU A 252 -6.21 -6.56 11.85
N VAL A 253 -5.83 -7.80 12.13
CA VAL A 253 -6.51 -8.63 13.13
C VAL A 253 -5.92 -8.39 14.51
N THR A 254 -4.59 -8.42 14.64
CA THR A 254 -3.88 -8.45 15.93
C THR A 254 -3.45 -7.07 16.44
N GLN A 255 -3.30 -6.08 15.55
CA GLN A 255 -2.58 -4.82 15.79
C GLN A 255 -1.08 -5.01 16.08
N GLU A 256 -0.54 -6.16 15.69
CA GLU A 256 0.87 -6.48 15.86
C GLU A 256 1.48 -6.83 14.50
N LEU A 257 2.77 -6.53 14.32
CA LEU A 257 3.52 -6.98 13.15
C LEU A 257 3.71 -8.50 13.21
N LEU A 258 3.45 -9.19 12.09
CA LEU A 258 3.61 -10.64 11.99
C LEU A 258 5.04 -11.11 12.30
N PHE A 259 6.03 -10.34 11.84
CA PHE A 259 7.44 -10.58 12.11
C PHE A 259 8.03 -9.38 12.84
N GLN A 260 8.02 -9.41 14.18
CA GLN A 260 8.80 -8.47 14.98
C GLN A 260 10.22 -9.00 15.11
N ASN A 261 11.21 -8.10 15.05
CA ASN A 261 12.56 -8.40 15.52
C ASN A 261 12.48 -8.65 17.02
N GLY A 262 12.20 -9.89 17.41
CA GLY A 262 12.41 -10.34 18.77
C GLY A 262 13.86 -10.02 19.12
N LYS A 263 14.07 -9.28 20.19
CA LYS A 263 15.31 -9.46 20.95
C LYS A 263 15.35 -10.96 21.24
N ILE A 264 16.21 -11.69 20.54
CA ILE A 264 16.68 -12.98 21.03
C ILE A 264 17.41 -12.60 22.32
N THR A 265 16.69 -12.60 23.44
CA THR A 265 17.32 -12.61 24.75
C THR A 265 18.05 -13.94 24.83
N THR A 266 19.31 -13.90 24.43
CA THR A 266 20.34 -14.87 24.82
C THR A 266 20.44 -14.92 26.34
#